data_AF-A0A0K8V9Z4-F1
#
_entry.id   AF-A0A0K8V9Z4-F1
#
_cell.length_a   1.000
_cell.length_b   1.000
_cell.length_c   1.000
_cell.angle_alpha   90.00
_cell.angle_beta   90.00
_cell.angle_gamma   90.00
#
_symmetry.space_group_name_H-M   'P 1'
#
loop_
_entity.id
_entity.type
_entity.pdbx_description
1 polymer ?
#
loop_
_entity_poly.entity_id
_entity_poly.type
_entity_poly.pdbx_seq_one_letter_code
_entity_poly.pdbx_strand_id
1 'polypeptide(L)'
;MYRPNFYESTCLRCNEIVYQVDRVGPLKDFTFFHSGCFKCVHCGTKLTLKTYFNNQHKQDDKEVYCSSHVPKSGPGHLDQTSVGIRQALNAPRTNKYVNDQIRGTRTEVDGGLGSRQSTPNGYGSRDVSSPSQNDSDYKYGRFDASALHIAHALKQTEIQKAYNKMREKPIDFYLAREEQARLEMKHRKEEDDLYRKFARKREEEDRKIQSEFQDEWERELQRLTHKFEKELATSRRSRDDQNMLTLRHEQQKEDLEKNMTLRRSKKKESITRKMLEHERYETAALVDRQSSEMLELISARRSEYMQNESIFLDDDFDEGAVPLEYPMVAPIPAPPAVSKFQIYTDPIEFEDVDRIAISVAQEDQKTFTDLVRQLVGRCTTDIEKARTIFRWITVKNLNAMHFDDDLRGDTPMGLLRGIKYGTESYHVLFKRLCSYAGLHCVVIKGYSKSAGYQPGVKFQDSRFRNSWNAVYVAGAWRFVQCNWGARHLVNAKEAPKTGRGKNDSLR
;
A
#
# COMPACT_ATOMS: atom_id res chain seq x y z
N MET A 1 -15.26 10.07 28.30
CA MET A 1 -14.71 8.90 29.02
C MET A 1 -13.54 8.38 28.22
N TYR A 2 -12.36 8.22 28.82
CA TYR A 2 -11.21 7.57 28.17
C TYR A 2 -11.39 6.05 28.22
N ARG A 3 -11.05 5.34 27.14
CA ARG A 3 -10.73 3.90 27.18
C ARG A 3 -9.21 3.75 27.13
N PRO A 4 -8.60 2.80 27.86
CA PRO A 4 -7.17 2.55 27.75
C PRO A 4 -6.85 1.88 26.41
N ASN A 5 -5.79 2.35 25.74
CA ASN A 5 -5.30 1.74 24.52
C ASN A 5 -4.62 0.39 24.83
N PHE A 6 -5.21 -0.72 24.39
CA PHE A 6 -4.64 -2.08 24.49
C PHE A 6 -3.45 -2.33 23.52
N TYR A 7 -2.77 -1.27 23.10
CA TYR A 7 -1.86 -1.29 21.95
C TYR A 7 -0.43 -1.73 22.26
N GLU A 8 0.07 -1.44 23.47
CA GLU A 8 1.48 -1.66 23.83
C GLU A 8 1.66 -2.93 24.69
N SER A 9 1.39 -4.08 24.08
CA SER A 9 1.71 -5.40 24.65
C SER A 9 3.21 -5.67 24.54
N THR A 10 3.93 -5.77 25.65
CA THR A 10 5.36 -6.16 25.69
C THR A 10 5.54 -7.68 25.83
N CYS A 11 6.72 -8.17 25.47
CA CYS A 11 7.07 -9.58 25.61
C CYS A 11 7.57 -9.86 27.03
N LEU A 12 6.99 -10.85 27.70
CA LEU A 12 7.45 -11.25 29.05
C LEU A 12 8.95 -11.59 29.12
N ARG A 13 9.54 -12.07 28.01
CA ARG A 13 10.89 -12.66 27.99
C ARG A 13 12.01 -11.73 27.51
N CYS A 14 11.69 -10.68 26.75
CA CYS A 14 12.68 -9.69 26.30
C CYS A 14 12.24 -8.24 26.54
N ASN A 15 11.07 -8.00 27.12
CA ASN A 15 10.44 -6.71 27.40
C ASN A 15 10.17 -5.79 26.18
N GLU A 16 10.65 -6.13 24.99
CA GLU A 16 10.34 -5.46 23.72
C GLU A 16 8.87 -5.60 23.30
N ILE A 17 8.40 -4.70 22.44
CA ILE A 17 7.00 -4.62 21.99
C ILE A 17 6.63 -5.82 21.09
N VAL A 18 5.52 -6.50 21.41
CA VAL A 18 4.99 -7.66 20.68
C VAL A 18 3.95 -7.20 19.66
N TYR A 19 4.44 -6.93 18.45
CA TYR A 19 3.62 -6.65 17.28
C TYR A 19 2.72 -7.83 16.89
N GLN A 20 1.51 -7.54 16.45
CA GLN A 20 0.44 -8.51 16.17
C GLN A 20 0.83 -9.64 15.19
N VAL A 21 1.72 -9.36 14.23
CA VAL A 21 2.23 -10.34 13.26
C VAL A 21 3.12 -11.42 13.89
N ASP A 22 3.72 -11.12 15.03
CA ASP A 22 4.64 -12.00 15.78
C ASP A 22 4.06 -12.36 17.17
N ARG A 23 2.79 -12.01 17.43
CA ARG A 23 2.16 -12.09 18.74
C ARG A 23 1.65 -13.48 19.07
N VAL A 24 2.25 -14.09 20.09
CA VAL A 24 1.71 -15.27 20.78
C VAL A 24 1.09 -14.83 22.11
N GLY A 25 -0.24 -14.84 22.18
CA GLY A 25 -1.03 -14.44 23.34
C GLY A 25 -2.37 -13.79 22.95
N PRO A 26 -3.20 -13.36 23.92
CA PRO A 26 -2.91 -13.35 25.35
C PRO A 26 -2.87 -14.76 25.93
N LEU A 27 -1.95 -14.97 26.88
CA LEU A 27 -1.87 -16.18 27.70
C LEU A 27 -2.30 -15.84 29.14
N LYS A 28 -1.91 -16.67 30.11
CA LYS A 28 -2.10 -16.43 31.55
C LYS A 28 -1.69 -14.99 31.92
N ASP A 29 -2.53 -14.33 32.72
CA ASP A 29 -2.36 -12.95 33.21
C ASP A 29 -2.12 -11.91 32.10
N PHE A 30 -2.76 -12.09 30.94
CA PHE A 30 -2.62 -11.24 29.75
C PHE A 30 -1.18 -11.11 29.24
N THR A 31 -0.34 -12.14 29.44
CA THR A 31 1.03 -12.16 28.93
C THR A 31 1.10 -12.41 27.44
N PHE A 32 2.14 -11.86 26.81
CA PHE A 32 2.41 -11.99 25.37
C PHE A 32 3.89 -12.34 25.14
N PHE A 33 4.15 -13.00 24.02
CA PHE A 33 5.50 -13.34 23.56
C PHE A 33 5.63 -13.11 22.06
N HIS A 34 6.83 -12.74 21.58
CA HIS A 34 7.21 -12.90 20.17
C HIS A 34 7.23 -14.39 19.80
N SER A 35 6.92 -14.78 18.56
CA SER A 35 7.00 -16.18 18.13
C SER A 35 8.44 -16.72 18.12
N GLY A 36 9.44 -15.83 18.02
CA GLY A 36 10.85 -16.14 18.23
C GLY A 36 11.23 -16.33 19.71
N CYS A 37 10.51 -15.67 20.63
CA CYS A 37 10.68 -15.79 22.08
C CYS A 37 9.88 -16.93 22.69
N PHE A 38 8.81 -17.40 22.04
CA PHE A 38 7.89 -18.41 22.55
C PHE A 38 8.48 -19.83 22.55
N LYS A 39 9.23 -20.12 23.61
CA LYS A 39 10.09 -21.32 23.78
C LYS A 39 9.94 -21.89 25.20
N CYS A 40 10.30 -23.15 25.43
CA CYS A 40 10.38 -23.69 26.78
C CYS A 40 11.53 -23.02 27.56
N VAL A 41 11.24 -22.50 28.76
CA VAL A 41 12.24 -21.79 29.60
C VAL A 41 13.45 -22.66 29.97
N HIS A 42 13.29 -23.98 30.12
CA HIS A 42 14.38 -24.89 30.49
C HIS A 42 15.24 -25.39 29.32
N CYS A 43 14.68 -25.54 28.11
CA CYS A 43 15.36 -26.25 27.01
C CYS A 43 15.32 -25.53 25.66
N GLY A 44 14.82 -24.28 25.59
CA GLY A 44 14.85 -23.44 24.39
C GLY A 44 13.99 -23.91 23.21
N THR A 45 13.37 -25.10 23.27
CA THR A 45 12.51 -25.66 22.23
C THR A 45 11.35 -24.72 21.91
N LYS A 46 11.15 -24.36 20.63
CA LYS A 46 10.04 -23.51 20.17
C LYS A 46 8.70 -24.18 20.47
N LEU A 47 7.79 -23.43 21.08
CA LEU A 47 6.46 -23.90 21.46
C LEU A 47 5.39 -23.39 20.49
N THR A 48 4.17 -23.90 20.65
CA THR A 48 2.96 -23.46 19.94
C THR A 48 1.80 -23.40 20.94
N LEU A 49 0.69 -22.76 20.58
CA LEU A 49 -0.53 -22.74 21.41
C LEU A 49 -1.12 -24.13 21.69
N LYS A 50 -0.62 -25.20 21.07
CA LYS A 50 -0.99 -26.61 21.35
C LYS A 50 0.08 -27.41 22.12
N THR A 51 1.30 -26.89 22.24
CA THR A 51 2.46 -27.63 22.81
C THR A 51 3.11 -26.94 24.01
N TYR A 52 2.66 -25.73 24.35
CA TYR A 52 3.03 -25.05 25.59
C TYR A 52 2.20 -25.57 26.78
N PHE A 53 2.81 -25.50 27.96
CA PHE A 53 2.20 -25.79 29.25
C PHE A 53 2.65 -24.71 30.23
N ASN A 54 1.79 -24.33 31.17
CA ASN A 54 2.13 -23.39 32.24
C ASN A 54 2.32 -24.14 33.57
N ASN A 55 3.12 -23.58 34.46
CA ASN A 55 3.24 -24.10 35.82
C ASN A 55 1.89 -24.00 36.56
N GLN A 56 1.41 -25.13 37.06
CA GLN A 56 0.11 -25.23 37.76
C GLN A 56 0.24 -25.01 39.27
N HIS A 57 1.46 -25.07 39.84
CA HIS A 57 1.70 -25.02 41.28
C HIS A 57 2.00 -23.61 41.80
N LYS A 58 2.43 -22.70 40.93
CA LYS A 58 2.70 -21.30 41.27
C LYS A 58 1.83 -20.37 40.43
N GLN A 59 0.87 -19.70 41.08
CA GLN A 59 -0.04 -18.81 40.37
C GLN A 59 0.69 -17.58 39.80
N ASP A 60 1.74 -17.07 40.45
CA ASP A 60 2.55 -15.95 39.93
C ASP A 60 3.46 -16.33 38.75
N ASP A 61 3.61 -17.62 38.45
CA ASP A 61 4.52 -18.10 37.40
C ASP A 61 3.91 -17.93 36.02
N LYS A 62 4.52 -17.05 35.23
CA LYS A 62 4.08 -16.65 33.89
C LYS A 62 4.93 -17.28 32.79
N GLU A 63 5.92 -18.09 33.14
CA GLU A 63 6.78 -18.78 32.19
C GLU A 63 6.08 -19.97 31.51
N VAL A 64 6.63 -20.36 30.35
CA VAL A 64 6.05 -21.39 29.49
C VAL A 64 7.01 -22.56 29.26
N TYR A 65 6.44 -23.76 29.29
CA TYR A 65 7.13 -25.04 29.40
C TYR A 65 6.69 -26.01 28.29
N CYS A 66 7.50 -27.03 27.99
CA CYS A 66 7.06 -28.18 27.20
C CYS A 66 6.50 -29.29 28.12
N SER A 67 5.86 -30.30 27.53
CA SER A 67 5.27 -31.45 28.25
C SER A 67 6.26 -32.24 29.13
N SER A 68 7.57 -32.17 28.84
CA SER A 68 8.62 -32.82 29.62
C SER A 68 9.14 -31.98 30.79
N HIS A 69 9.15 -30.65 30.64
CA HIS A 69 9.72 -29.72 31.63
C HIS A 69 8.68 -28.94 32.45
N VAL A 70 7.38 -29.06 32.14
CA VAL A 70 6.33 -28.50 32.99
C VAL A 70 6.41 -29.13 34.39
N PRO A 71 6.46 -28.32 35.47
CA PRO A 71 6.41 -28.84 36.83
C PRO A 71 5.12 -29.64 37.06
N LYS A 72 5.28 -30.92 37.42
CA LYS A 72 4.19 -31.85 37.73
C LYS A 72 4.17 -32.12 39.22
N SER A 73 2.99 -32.12 39.82
CA SER A 73 2.80 -32.58 41.19
C SER A 73 3.08 -34.08 41.31
N GLY A 74 3.64 -34.48 42.46
CA GLY A 74 3.53 -35.87 42.90
C GLY A 74 2.06 -36.25 43.16
N PRO A 75 1.72 -37.55 43.18
CA PRO A 75 0.37 -37.99 43.45
C PRO A 75 -0.06 -37.60 44.86
N GLY A 76 -1.06 -36.71 44.99
CA GLY A 76 -1.60 -36.34 46.30
C GLY A 76 -2.41 -35.05 46.42
N HIS A 77 -2.37 -34.12 45.44
CA HIS A 77 -3.09 -32.84 45.53
C HIS A 77 -4.01 -32.60 44.32
N LEU A 78 -5.30 -32.42 44.60
CA LEU A 78 -6.36 -32.22 43.59
C LEU A 78 -7.36 -31.21 44.15
N ASP A 79 -7.39 -29.99 43.59
CA ASP A 79 -8.39 -28.98 43.93
C ASP A 79 -9.62 -29.09 43.01
N GLN A 80 -10.80 -28.87 43.58
CA GLN A 80 -12.11 -29.15 42.95
C GLN A 80 -12.55 -28.09 41.92
N THR A 81 -11.71 -27.08 41.65
CA THR A 81 -11.98 -25.98 40.72
C THR A 81 -11.68 -26.29 39.24
N SER A 82 -11.19 -27.51 38.94
CA SER A 82 -10.74 -27.92 37.60
C SER A 82 -11.88 -28.06 36.57
N VAL A 83 -12.06 -27.04 35.71
CA VAL A 83 -13.15 -26.89 34.72
C VAL A 83 -13.33 -28.08 33.76
N GLY A 84 -12.28 -28.84 33.46
CA GLY A 84 -12.29 -29.89 32.42
C GLY A 84 -13.24 -31.07 32.66
N ILE A 85 -13.68 -31.32 33.90
CA ILE A 85 -14.43 -32.54 34.25
C ILE A 85 -15.87 -32.51 33.69
N ARG A 86 -16.50 -31.35 33.54
CA ARG A 86 -17.94 -31.26 33.17
C ARG A 86 -18.26 -31.62 31.71
N GLN A 87 -17.30 -31.56 30.78
CA GLN A 87 -17.54 -31.95 29.39
C GLN A 87 -17.34 -33.45 29.11
N ALA A 88 -16.65 -34.18 29.99
CA ALA A 88 -16.30 -35.59 29.76
C ALA A 88 -17.47 -36.58 29.95
N LEU A 89 -18.59 -36.16 30.56
CA LEU A 89 -19.71 -37.05 30.92
C LEU A 89 -20.85 -37.11 29.89
N ASN A 90 -20.92 -36.18 28.93
CA ASN A 90 -22.06 -36.03 28.02
C ASN A 90 -21.77 -36.44 26.56
N ALA A 91 -20.73 -37.26 26.32
CA ALA A 91 -20.40 -37.77 24.99
C ALA A 91 -21.14 -39.08 24.66
N PRO A 92 -22.04 -39.13 23.66
CA PRO A 92 -22.70 -40.37 23.25
C PRO A 92 -21.71 -41.37 22.62
N ARG A 93 -21.91 -42.67 22.86
CA ARG A 93 -21.05 -43.72 22.30
C ARG A 93 -21.54 -44.26 20.95
N THR A 94 -20.59 -44.78 20.19
CA THR A 94 -20.67 -45.21 18.78
C THR A 94 -21.32 -46.58 18.54
N ASN A 95 -21.85 -46.78 17.33
CA ASN A 95 -21.92 -48.06 16.59
C ASN A 95 -22.18 -47.73 15.10
N LYS A 96 -21.94 -48.60 14.10
CA LYS A 96 -20.88 -49.58 13.77
C LYS A 96 -21.16 -50.10 12.33
N TYR A 97 -20.37 -51.06 11.82
CA TYR A 97 -20.43 -51.68 10.46
C TYR A 97 -19.86 -50.77 9.33
N VAL A 98 -18.93 -51.13 8.42
CA VAL A 98 -18.20 -52.36 7.96
C VAL A 98 -18.69 -52.98 6.63
N ASN A 99 -17.89 -52.77 5.56
CA ASN A 99 -17.68 -53.57 4.31
C ASN A 99 -18.88 -53.76 3.31
N ASP A 100 -18.74 -54.18 2.03
CA ASP A 100 -17.58 -54.64 1.20
C ASP A 100 -17.76 -54.53 -0.36
N GLN A 101 -16.67 -54.68 -1.14
CA GLN A 101 -16.54 -54.97 -2.62
C GLN A 101 -17.31 -54.07 -3.65
N ILE A 102 -17.42 -54.22 -5.00
CA ILE A 102 -17.02 -55.14 -6.13
C ILE A 102 -16.61 -54.24 -7.35
N ARG A 103 -15.39 -54.29 -7.95
CA ARG A 103 -14.80 -55.10 -9.08
C ARG A 103 -15.36 -54.92 -10.54
N GLY A 104 -14.53 -54.37 -11.45
CA GLY A 104 -14.43 -54.71 -12.91
C GLY A 104 -15.34 -53.94 -13.91
N THR A 105 -15.16 -53.94 -15.26
CA THR A 105 -14.06 -54.40 -16.17
C THR A 105 -14.13 -53.66 -17.55
N ARG A 106 -13.16 -53.88 -18.47
CA ARG A 106 -12.97 -53.26 -19.82
C ARG A 106 -13.92 -53.77 -20.94
N THR A 107 -14.10 -52.97 -22.00
CA THR A 107 -14.17 -53.41 -23.44
C THR A 107 -13.89 -52.26 -24.42
N GLU A 108 -13.70 -52.58 -25.72
CA GLU A 108 -13.23 -51.70 -26.81
C GLU A 108 -14.11 -51.85 -28.10
N VAL A 109 -13.68 -51.20 -29.20
CA VAL A 109 -13.89 -51.46 -30.66
C VAL A 109 -15.12 -50.90 -31.47
N ASP A 110 -14.75 -50.09 -32.48
CA ASP A 110 -15.15 -50.09 -33.92
C ASP A 110 -16.25 -49.20 -34.59
N GLY A 111 -15.95 -48.82 -35.84
CA GLY A 111 -16.85 -48.36 -36.93
C GLY A 111 -17.33 -46.88 -36.95
N GLY A 112 -17.37 -46.15 -38.08
CA GLY A 112 -16.84 -46.37 -39.44
C GLY A 112 -17.53 -45.53 -40.55
N LEU A 113 -16.76 -45.04 -41.54
CA LEU A 113 -17.16 -44.40 -42.83
C LEU A 113 -17.83 -42.99 -42.79
N GLY A 114 -17.61 -42.07 -43.76
CA GLY A 114 -16.62 -42.08 -44.85
C GLY A 114 -16.78 -40.99 -45.97
N SER A 115 -15.79 -40.93 -46.87
CA SER A 115 -15.81 -40.41 -48.28
C SER A 115 -15.83 -38.91 -48.67
N ARG A 116 -14.71 -38.49 -49.29
CA ARG A 116 -14.57 -37.73 -50.59
C ARG A 116 -15.04 -36.25 -50.64
N GLN A 117 -14.60 -35.38 -51.57
CA GLN A 117 -13.78 -35.50 -52.81
C GLN A 117 -12.92 -34.23 -53.07
N SER A 118 -12.23 -34.10 -54.23
CA SER A 118 -11.07 -33.18 -54.41
C SER A 118 -10.99 -32.42 -55.75
N THR A 119 -10.42 -31.20 -55.74
CA THR A 119 -9.71 -30.47 -56.87
C THR A 119 -10.56 -30.07 -58.11
N PRO A 120 -10.06 -29.28 -59.12
CA PRO A 120 -8.71 -28.70 -59.35
C PRO A 120 -8.60 -27.22 -59.81
N ASN A 121 -7.34 -26.73 -59.83
CA ASN A 121 -6.65 -25.66 -60.61
C ASN A 121 -7.38 -24.54 -61.40
N GLY A 122 -6.76 -23.35 -61.39
CA GLY A 122 -6.88 -22.28 -62.41
C GLY A 122 -5.60 -21.43 -62.50
N TYR A 123 -5.20 -21.00 -63.71
CA TYR A 123 -3.94 -20.27 -64.00
C TYR A 123 -4.09 -18.73 -64.00
N GLY A 124 -2.98 -17.99 -63.89
CA GLY A 124 -2.99 -16.52 -64.03
C GLY A 124 -1.62 -15.83 -64.01
N SER A 125 -0.75 -16.07 -65.00
CA SER A 125 0.48 -15.28 -65.19
C SER A 125 0.19 -13.88 -65.72
N ARG A 126 1.03 -12.90 -65.34
CA ARG A 126 1.22 -11.65 -66.10
C ARG A 126 2.69 -11.23 -66.06
N ASP A 127 3.31 -11.23 -67.24
CA ASP A 127 4.64 -10.68 -67.46
C ASP A 127 4.64 -9.15 -67.33
N VAL A 128 5.78 -8.58 -66.92
CA VAL A 128 6.03 -7.14 -66.91
C VAL A 128 7.18 -6.84 -67.86
N SER A 129 6.85 -6.45 -69.09
CA SER A 129 7.83 -6.01 -70.08
C SER A 129 8.51 -4.72 -69.64
N SER A 130 9.84 -4.64 -69.73
CA SER A 130 10.58 -3.40 -69.53
C SER A 130 10.52 -2.51 -70.79
N PRO A 131 10.14 -1.23 -70.67
CA PRO A 131 10.62 -0.19 -71.59
C PRO A 131 12.01 0.30 -71.16
N SER A 132 12.76 0.91 -72.08
CA SER A 132 14.15 1.33 -71.84
C SER A 132 14.38 2.81 -72.13
N GLN A 133 15.41 3.35 -71.47
CA GLN A 133 16.10 4.62 -71.71
C GLN A 133 15.51 5.91 -71.13
N ASN A 134 16.46 6.70 -70.60
CA ASN A 134 16.50 8.16 -70.51
C ASN A 134 15.30 8.88 -69.86
N ASP A 135 15.48 9.19 -68.57
CA ASP A 135 15.78 10.60 -68.26
C ASP A 135 16.96 10.69 -67.27
N SER A 136 17.57 11.87 -67.17
CA SER A 136 18.83 12.10 -66.47
C SER A 136 18.67 12.86 -65.14
N ASP A 137 19.62 12.63 -64.22
CA ASP A 137 19.82 13.34 -62.95
C ASP A 137 18.76 13.19 -61.83
N TYR A 138 18.32 11.95 -61.55
CA TYR A 138 17.73 11.59 -60.25
C TYR A 138 18.67 10.71 -59.41
N LYS A 139 19.27 11.29 -58.35
CA LYS A 139 20.18 10.59 -57.43
C LYS A 139 19.48 10.21 -56.12
N TYR A 140 18.97 8.98 -56.05
CA TYR A 140 18.69 8.26 -54.80
C TYR A 140 19.42 6.91 -54.84
N GLY A 141 20.31 6.65 -53.87
CA GLY A 141 21.19 5.48 -53.97
C GLY A 141 22.24 5.26 -52.88
N ARG A 142 22.18 5.95 -51.73
CA ARG A 142 22.87 5.53 -50.51
C ARG A 142 21.94 5.68 -49.32
N PHE A 143 21.45 4.55 -48.81
CA PHE A 143 20.84 4.51 -47.49
C PHE A 143 21.96 4.61 -46.46
N ASP A 144 22.05 5.76 -45.78
CA ASP A 144 22.86 5.88 -44.58
C ASP A 144 22.17 5.12 -43.44
N ALA A 145 22.92 4.28 -42.72
CA ALA A 145 22.45 3.57 -41.54
C ALA A 145 22.05 4.53 -40.39
N SER A 146 22.50 5.80 -40.42
CA SER A 146 22.07 6.85 -39.51
C SER A 146 20.61 7.29 -39.69
N ALA A 147 19.95 6.90 -40.79
CA ALA A 147 18.61 7.36 -41.12
C ALA A 147 17.60 7.04 -39.99
N LEU A 148 17.04 8.08 -39.39
CA LEU A 148 16.28 8.02 -38.14
C LEU A 148 15.17 6.95 -38.13
N HIS A 149 14.50 6.74 -39.26
CA HIS A 149 13.45 5.73 -39.43
C HIS A 149 14.00 4.29 -39.39
N ILE A 150 15.17 4.04 -39.98
CA ILE A 150 15.85 2.74 -39.96
C ILE A 150 16.36 2.46 -38.54
N ALA A 151 17.04 3.44 -37.92
CA ALA A 151 17.52 3.33 -36.54
C ALA A 151 16.36 3.07 -35.54
N HIS A 152 15.23 3.75 -35.70
CA HIS A 152 14.03 3.52 -34.87
C HIS A 152 13.37 2.16 -35.12
N ALA A 153 13.34 1.67 -36.36
CA ALA A 153 12.80 0.34 -36.69
C ALA A 153 13.69 -0.81 -36.21
N LEU A 154 15.02 -0.66 -36.32
CA LEU A 154 16.00 -1.60 -35.76
C LEU A 154 15.89 -1.62 -34.23
N LYS A 155 15.89 -0.45 -33.58
CA LYS A 155 15.74 -0.34 -32.12
C LYS A 155 14.39 -0.84 -31.60
N GLN A 156 13.30 -0.68 -32.36
CA GLN A 156 12.03 -1.35 -32.07
C GLN A 156 12.19 -2.87 -32.13
N THR A 157 12.84 -3.40 -33.17
CA THR A 157 13.05 -4.83 -33.36
C THR A 157 13.94 -5.42 -32.25
N GLU A 158 14.98 -4.70 -31.83
CA GLU A 158 15.83 -5.04 -30.68
C GLU A 158 15.03 -5.07 -29.37
N ILE A 159 14.25 -4.01 -29.07
CA ILE A 159 13.44 -3.94 -27.85
C ILE A 159 12.36 -5.04 -27.84
N GLN A 160 11.68 -5.29 -28.97
CA GLN A 160 10.69 -6.36 -29.08
C GLN A 160 11.31 -7.76 -29.01
N LYS A 161 12.54 -7.96 -29.51
CA LYS A 161 13.30 -9.20 -29.33
C LYS A 161 13.75 -9.39 -27.88
N ALA A 162 14.26 -8.35 -27.23
CA ALA A 162 14.68 -8.42 -25.83
C ALA A 162 13.50 -8.75 -24.89
N TYR A 163 12.34 -8.10 -25.09
CA TYR A 163 11.13 -8.38 -24.32
C TYR A 163 10.51 -9.76 -24.61
N ASN A 164 10.73 -10.33 -25.80
CA ASN A 164 10.38 -11.72 -26.09
C ASN A 164 11.39 -12.75 -25.53
N LYS A 165 12.65 -12.36 -25.24
CA LYS A 165 13.76 -13.32 -25.14
C LYS A 165 14.70 -13.15 -23.94
N MET A 166 14.20 -12.61 -22.81
CA MET A 166 14.72 -12.97 -21.49
C MET A 166 13.62 -12.87 -20.44
N ARG A 167 13.41 -13.96 -19.67
CA ARG A 167 12.57 -13.92 -18.47
C ARG A 167 13.44 -13.51 -17.29
N GLU A 168 13.17 -12.36 -16.69
CA GLU A 168 13.87 -11.97 -15.45
C GLU A 168 13.61 -13.04 -14.38
N LYS A 169 14.65 -13.50 -13.67
CA LYS A 169 14.49 -14.47 -12.57
C LYS A 169 13.58 -13.83 -11.50
N PRO A 170 12.56 -14.54 -10.96
CA PRO A 170 11.75 -14.01 -9.86
C PRO A 170 12.60 -13.61 -8.65
N ILE A 171 12.15 -12.61 -7.89
CA ILE A 171 12.90 -12.02 -6.75
C ILE A 171 13.29 -13.05 -5.67
N ASP A 172 12.54 -14.15 -5.53
CA ASP A 172 12.86 -15.26 -4.62
C ASP A 172 14.14 -16.04 -5.00
N PHE A 173 14.67 -15.91 -6.22
CA PHE A 173 15.93 -16.58 -6.64
C PHE A 173 17.19 -15.91 -6.09
N TYR A 174 17.18 -14.58 -5.94
CA TYR A 174 18.37 -13.80 -5.55
C TYR A 174 18.23 -13.07 -4.21
N LEU A 175 17.01 -12.75 -3.75
CA LEU A 175 16.77 -12.12 -2.45
C LEU A 175 15.91 -13.01 -1.55
N ALA A 176 16.50 -13.51 -0.47
CA ALA A 176 15.79 -14.28 0.56
C ALA A 176 14.65 -13.46 1.20
N ARG A 177 13.47 -14.07 1.38
CA ARG A 177 12.28 -13.40 1.95
C ARG A 177 12.53 -12.82 3.34
N GLU A 178 13.26 -13.56 4.18
CA GLU A 178 13.58 -13.14 5.55
C GLU A 178 14.44 -11.88 5.60
N GLU A 179 15.31 -11.66 4.61
CA GLU A 179 16.16 -10.47 4.56
C GLU A 179 15.38 -9.22 4.15
N GLN A 180 14.51 -9.34 3.14
CA GLN A 180 13.61 -8.26 2.74
C GLN A 180 12.66 -7.88 3.90
N ALA A 181 12.09 -8.90 4.57
CA ALA A 181 11.24 -8.71 5.74
C ALA A 181 11.99 -8.12 6.95
N ARG A 182 13.29 -8.39 7.10
CA ARG A 182 14.13 -7.76 8.14
C ARG A 182 14.33 -6.26 7.89
N LEU A 183 14.54 -5.86 6.64
CA LEU A 183 14.62 -4.44 6.27
C LEU A 183 13.26 -3.74 6.43
N GLU A 184 12.17 -4.38 6.01
CA GLU A 184 10.79 -3.91 6.25
C GLU A 184 10.51 -3.73 7.76
N MET A 185 10.98 -4.65 8.62
CA MET A 185 10.82 -4.54 10.07
C MET A 185 11.58 -3.33 10.66
N LYS A 186 12.76 -2.99 10.13
CA LYS A 186 13.49 -1.76 10.47
C LYS A 186 12.69 -0.53 10.02
N HIS A 187 12.24 -0.51 8.77
CA HIS A 187 11.46 0.58 8.18
C HIS A 187 10.17 0.87 8.96
N ARG A 188 9.44 -0.17 9.38
CA ARG A 188 8.27 -0.05 10.27
C ARG A 188 8.61 0.64 11.59
N LYS A 189 9.73 0.31 12.24
CA LYS A 189 10.10 0.92 13.53
C LYS A 189 10.35 2.43 13.37
N GLU A 190 10.93 2.85 12.24
CA GLU A 190 11.07 4.28 11.91
C GLU A 190 9.71 4.97 11.67
N GLU A 191 8.73 4.27 11.08
CA GLU A 191 7.37 4.76 10.90
C GLU A 191 6.60 4.88 12.22
N ASP A 192 6.62 3.84 13.07
CA ASP A 192 6.01 3.86 14.40
C ASP A 192 6.52 5.07 15.21
N ASP A 193 7.83 5.29 15.22
CA ASP A 193 8.46 6.38 15.95
C ASP A 193 8.24 7.76 15.31
N LEU A 194 7.91 7.83 14.01
CA LEU A 194 7.45 9.06 13.34
C LEU A 194 5.99 9.37 13.71
N TYR A 195 5.07 8.41 13.59
CA TYR A 195 3.66 8.59 13.98
C TYR A 195 3.52 8.91 15.49
N ARG A 196 4.38 8.35 16.35
CA ARG A 196 4.50 8.72 17.78
C ARG A 196 5.01 10.15 18.02
N LYS A 197 5.78 10.74 17.10
CA LYS A 197 6.15 12.16 17.15
C LYS A 197 4.97 13.03 16.71
N PHE A 198 4.27 12.64 15.65
CA PHE A 198 3.07 13.32 15.16
C PHE A 198 1.95 13.37 16.21
N ALA A 199 1.65 12.25 16.87
CA ALA A 199 0.64 12.19 17.94
C ALA A 199 0.95 13.18 19.07
N ARG A 200 2.17 13.12 19.64
CA ARG A 200 2.62 14.05 20.69
C ARG A 200 2.59 15.52 20.25
N LYS A 201 3.01 15.81 19.01
CA LYS A 201 2.99 17.17 18.45
C LYS A 201 1.57 17.71 18.28
N ARG A 202 0.61 16.86 17.87
CA ARG A 202 -0.82 17.20 17.79
C ARG A 202 -1.41 17.45 19.18
N GLU A 203 -1.13 16.59 20.16
CA GLU A 203 -1.57 16.76 21.55
C GLU A 203 -1.01 18.04 22.19
N GLU A 204 0.26 18.36 21.93
CA GLU A 204 0.92 19.57 22.44
C GLU A 204 0.35 20.86 21.84
N GLU A 205 0.16 20.93 20.52
CA GLU A 205 -0.47 22.10 19.89
C GLU A 205 -1.95 22.20 20.27
N ASP A 206 -2.71 21.11 20.42
CA ASP A 206 -4.09 21.17 20.92
C ASP A 206 -4.17 21.68 22.37
N ARG A 207 -3.29 21.21 23.25
CA ARG A 207 -3.17 21.70 24.64
C ARG A 207 -2.81 23.19 24.68
N LYS A 208 -1.88 23.62 23.83
CA LYS A 208 -1.45 25.02 23.70
C LYS A 208 -2.57 25.92 23.16
N ILE A 209 -3.27 25.50 22.11
CA ILE A 209 -4.48 26.18 21.62
C ILE A 209 -5.52 26.28 22.73
N GLN A 210 -5.75 25.22 23.51
CA GLN A 210 -6.69 25.23 24.63
C GLN A 210 -6.28 26.23 25.71
N SER A 211 -5.01 26.27 26.12
CA SER A 211 -4.50 27.25 27.10
C SER A 211 -4.63 28.68 26.59
N GLU A 212 -4.14 28.97 25.37
CA GLU A 212 -4.20 30.31 24.78
C GLU A 212 -5.63 30.85 24.68
N PHE A 213 -6.62 29.98 24.38
CA PHE A 213 -8.04 30.37 24.37
C PHE A 213 -8.66 30.47 25.76
N GLN A 214 -8.21 29.69 26.75
CA GLN A 214 -8.65 29.85 28.14
C GLN A 214 -8.16 31.18 28.72
N ASP A 215 -6.88 31.51 28.51
CA ASP A 215 -6.28 32.76 28.99
C ASP A 215 -6.92 33.98 28.31
N GLU A 216 -7.27 33.89 27.01
CA GLU A 216 -8.01 34.95 26.31
C GLU A 216 -9.46 35.05 26.79
N TRP A 217 -10.14 33.92 27.00
CA TRP A 217 -11.50 33.84 27.52
C TRP A 217 -11.65 34.52 28.88
N GLU A 218 -10.78 34.17 29.84
CA GLU A 218 -10.82 34.73 31.19
C GLU A 218 -10.55 36.24 31.19
N ARG A 219 -9.60 36.71 30.36
CA ARG A 219 -9.29 38.16 30.24
C ARG A 219 -10.45 38.96 29.64
N GLU A 220 -11.13 38.48 28.60
CA GLU A 220 -12.30 39.19 28.06
C GLU A 220 -13.51 39.12 29.00
N LEU A 221 -13.73 37.98 29.68
CA LEU A 221 -14.80 37.83 30.67
C LEU A 221 -14.60 38.75 31.88
N GLN A 222 -13.37 38.90 32.37
CA GLN A 222 -13.01 39.86 33.43
C GLN A 222 -13.28 41.30 33.00
N ARG A 223 -12.90 41.70 31.77
CA ARG A 223 -13.19 43.05 31.25
C ARG A 223 -14.69 43.31 31.13
N LEU A 224 -15.45 42.32 30.64
CA LEU A 224 -16.90 42.42 30.49
C LEU A 224 -17.58 42.59 31.86
N THR A 225 -17.19 41.77 32.84
CA THR A 225 -17.67 41.85 34.22
C THR A 225 -17.34 43.20 34.86
N HIS A 226 -16.09 43.65 34.76
CA HIS A 226 -15.66 44.93 35.34
C HIS A 226 -16.35 46.15 34.68
N LYS A 227 -16.62 46.08 33.38
CA LYS A 227 -17.44 47.07 32.67
C LYS A 227 -18.88 47.10 33.22
N PHE A 228 -19.48 45.93 33.44
CA PHE A 228 -20.83 45.82 34.01
C PHE A 228 -20.89 46.36 35.45
N GLU A 229 -19.94 45.99 36.32
CA GLU A 229 -19.80 46.54 37.67
C GLU A 229 -19.74 48.08 37.65
N LYS A 230 -18.94 48.64 36.75
CA LYS A 230 -18.76 50.09 36.61
C LYS A 230 -20.02 50.79 36.09
N GLU A 231 -20.67 50.25 35.06
CA GLU A 231 -21.95 50.78 34.56
C GLU A 231 -23.01 50.75 35.68
N LEU A 232 -23.12 49.65 36.42
CA LEU A 232 -24.07 49.46 37.51
C LEU A 232 -23.80 50.41 38.69
N ALA A 233 -22.54 50.59 39.10
CA ALA A 233 -22.14 51.53 40.15
C ALA A 233 -22.41 53.01 39.80
N THR A 234 -22.38 53.37 38.51
CA THR A 234 -22.75 54.72 38.05
C THR A 234 -24.26 54.94 37.89
N SER A 235 -25.08 53.88 37.89
CA SER A 235 -26.50 53.94 37.56
C SER A 235 -27.40 54.22 38.77
N ARG A 236 -27.60 55.51 39.10
CA ARG A 236 -28.63 55.97 40.07
C ARG A 236 -30.04 55.94 39.44
N ARG A 237 -30.56 54.76 39.08
CA ARG A 237 -31.79 54.62 38.26
C ARG A 237 -32.78 53.55 38.72
N SER A 238 -33.95 53.54 38.07
CA SER A 238 -35.07 52.63 38.34
C SER A 238 -34.70 51.14 38.25
N ARG A 239 -35.49 50.29 38.90
CA ARG A 239 -35.35 48.83 38.88
C ARG A 239 -35.41 48.25 37.46
N ASP A 240 -36.17 48.89 36.57
CA ASP A 240 -36.31 48.44 35.17
C ASP A 240 -35.07 48.76 34.32
N ASP A 241 -34.37 49.86 34.60
CA ASP A 241 -33.06 50.17 34.00
C ASP A 241 -31.98 49.18 34.47
N GLN A 242 -32.05 48.72 35.73
CA GLN A 242 -31.17 47.66 36.22
C GLN A 242 -31.46 46.31 35.52
N ASN A 243 -32.74 45.94 35.36
CA ASN A 243 -33.13 44.73 34.62
C ASN A 243 -32.63 44.75 33.16
N MET A 244 -32.75 45.90 32.48
CA MET A 244 -32.21 46.11 31.13
C MET A 244 -30.69 45.99 31.08
N LEU A 245 -29.96 46.52 32.08
CA LEU A 245 -28.50 46.39 32.18
C LEU A 245 -28.05 44.94 32.37
N THR A 246 -28.72 44.16 33.22
CA THR A 246 -28.43 42.72 33.39
C THR A 246 -28.68 41.93 32.11
N LEU A 247 -29.83 42.10 31.46
CA LEU A 247 -30.16 41.39 30.22
C LEU A 247 -29.15 41.71 29.09
N ARG A 248 -28.71 42.98 29.01
CA ARG A 248 -27.69 43.43 28.06
C ARG A 248 -26.30 42.85 28.35
N HIS A 249 -25.97 42.59 29.62
CA HIS A 249 -24.72 41.95 30.02
C HIS A 249 -24.74 40.45 29.70
N GLU A 250 -25.85 39.75 29.93
CA GLU A 250 -26.03 38.35 29.54
C GLU A 250 -25.92 38.17 28.02
N GLN A 251 -26.56 39.04 27.21
CA GLN A 251 -26.40 39.01 25.75
C GLN A 251 -24.94 39.22 25.32
N GLN A 252 -24.22 40.18 25.92
CA GLN A 252 -22.79 40.39 25.64
C GLN A 252 -21.93 39.18 26.02
N LYS A 253 -22.30 38.44 27.08
CA LYS A 253 -21.60 37.22 27.51
C LYS A 253 -21.86 36.06 26.55
N GLU A 254 -23.11 35.86 26.10
CA GLU A 254 -23.41 34.88 25.06
C GLU A 254 -22.68 35.19 23.74
N ASP A 255 -22.64 36.47 23.35
CA ASP A 255 -22.05 36.87 22.07
C ASP A 255 -20.51 36.78 22.11
N LEU A 256 -19.91 36.98 23.29
CA LEU A 256 -18.51 36.62 23.55
C LEU A 256 -18.29 35.10 23.41
N GLU A 257 -19.18 34.25 23.94
CA GLU A 257 -19.11 32.79 23.79
C GLU A 257 -19.18 32.35 22.32
N LYS A 258 -20.16 32.88 21.57
CA LYS A 258 -20.33 32.63 20.13
C LYS A 258 -19.11 33.11 19.32
N ASN A 259 -18.52 34.25 19.68
CA ASN A 259 -17.33 34.77 19.01
C ASN A 259 -16.08 33.91 19.31
N MET A 260 -15.84 33.59 20.58
CA MET A 260 -14.66 32.86 21.03
C MET A 260 -14.66 31.40 20.57
N THR A 261 -15.82 30.74 20.59
CA THR A 261 -15.96 29.39 20.02
C THR A 261 -15.71 29.38 18.50
N LEU A 262 -16.20 30.37 17.76
CA LEU A 262 -15.94 30.52 16.32
C LEU A 262 -14.46 30.81 16.03
N ARG A 263 -13.82 31.70 16.80
CA ARG A 263 -12.37 31.99 16.71
C ARG A 263 -11.54 30.74 17.01
N ARG A 264 -11.89 29.98 18.05
CA ARG A 264 -11.24 28.71 18.41
C ARG A 264 -11.34 27.68 17.29
N SER A 265 -12.53 27.51 16.72
CA SER A 265 -12.75 26.60 15.60
C SER A 265 -11.88 26.96 14.38
N LYS A 266 -11.91 28.23 13.94
CA LYS A 266 -11.11 28.71 12.79
C LYS A 266 -9.60 28.61 13.03
N LYS A 267 -9.11 28.93 14.23
CA LYS A 267 -7.68 28.81 14.57
C LYS A 267 -7.24 27.34 14.61
N LYS A 268 -8.03 26.45 15.22
CA LYS A 268 -7.76 25.01 15.22
C LYS A 268 -7.75 24.43 13.80
N GLU A 269 -8.77 24.71 12.98
CA GLU A 269 -8.82 24.25 11.58
C GLU A 269 -7.58 24.71 10.78
N SER A 270 -7.16 25.96 10.95
CA SER A 270 -5.97 26.53 10.31
C SER A 270 -4.67 25.82 10.72
N ILE A 271 -4.50 25.52 12.02
CA ILE A 271 -3.31 24.84 12.55
C ILE A 271 -3.32 23.36 12.16
N THR A 272 -4.44 22.64 12.33
CA THR A 272 -4.60 21.24 11.91
C THR A 272 -4.28 21.05 10.43
N ARG A 273 -4.72 21.96 9.56
CA ARG A 273 -4.41 21.94 8.11
C ARG A 273 -2.91 22.01 7.83
N LYS A 274 -2.19 22.89 8.54
CA LYS A 274 -0.73 23.03 8.43
C LYS A 274 0.01 21.82 8.99
N MET A 275 -0.46 21.26 10.11
CA MET A 275 0.11 20.02 10.66
C MET A 275 -0.04 18.86 9.68
N LEU A 276 -1.23 18.63 9.12
CA LEU A 276 -1.45 17.55 8.15
C LEU A 276 -0.61 17.71 6.86
N GLU A 277 -0.36 18.92 6.39
CA GLU A 277 0.53 19.17 5.23
C GLU A 277 2.01 18.86 5.57
N HIS A 278 2.43 19.15 6.81
CA HIS A 278 3.76 18.85 7.35
C HIS A 278 3.96 17.35 7.64
N GLU A 279 2.97 16.68 8.25
CA GLU A 279 2.95 15.23 8.46
C GLU A 279 3.06 14.47 7.13
N ARG A 280 2.23 14.83 6.13
CA ARG A 280 2.30 14.29 4.76
C ARG A 280 3.68 14.48 4.11
N TYR A 281 4.37 15.60 4.38
CA TYR A 281 5.71 15.85 3.86
C TYR A 281 6.76 14.95 4.51
N GLU A 282 6.76 14.85 5.85
CA GLU A 282 7.71 14.00 6.59
C GLU A 282 7.50 12.51 6.30
N THR A 283 6.24 12.02 6.22
CA THR A 283 5.97 10.62 5.79
C THR A 283 6.48 10.37 4.36
N ALA A 284 6.22 11.27 3.41
CA ALA A 284 6.71 11.11 2.05
C ALA A 284 8.25 11.07 1.97
N ALA A 285 8.95 11.92 2.76
CA ALA A 285 10.40 11.91 2.84
C ALA A 285 10.97 10.63 3.50
N LEU A 286 10.27 10.07 4.49
CA LEU A 286 10.58 8.76 5.06
C LEU A 286 10.43 7.64 4.00
N VAL A 287 9.30 7.60 3.29
CA VAL A 287 9.04 6.60 2.23
C VAL A 287 10.04 6.73 1.08
N ASP A 288 10.45 7.94 0.70
CA ASP A 288 11.46 8.18 -0.32
C ASP A 288 12.81 7.54 0.06
N ARG A 289 13.26 7.71 1.31
CA ARG A 289 14.51 7.12 1.82
C ARG A 289 14.42 5.61 2.00
N GLN A 290 13.35 5.10 2.61
CA GLN A 290 13.08 3.66 2.73
C GLN A 290 13.07 2.97 1.35
N SER A 291 12.54 3.65 0.33
CA SER A 291 12.53 3.14 -1.04
C SER A 291 13.92 3.02 -1.64
N SER A 292 14.84 3.94 -1.33
CA SER A 292 16.25 3.80 -1.72
C SER A 292 16.91 2.62 -0.99
N GLU A 293 16.80 2.53 0.34
CA GLU A 293 17.36 1.41 1.12
C GLU A 293 16.86 0.04 0.61
N MET A 294 15.59 -0.05 0.21
CA MET A 294 14.99 -1.27 -0.35
C MET A 294 15.49 -1.58 -1.77
N LEU A 295 15.63 -0.57 -2.63
CA LEU A 295 16.18 -0.72 -3.98
C LEU A 295 17.67 -1.09 -3.93
N GLU A 296 18.44 -0.50 -3.01
CA GLU A 296 19.85 -0.82 -2.76
C GLU A 296 20.02 -2.28 -2.34
N LEU A 297 19.22 -2.78 -1.38
CA LEU A 297 19.20 -4.19 -0.99
C LEU A 297 18.89 -5.12 -2.18
N ILE A 298 17.83 -4.82 -2.93
CA ILE A 298 17.41 -5.64 -4.08
C ILE A 298 18.46 -5.60 -5.19
N SER A 299 19.12 -4.46 -5.41
CA SER A 299 20.16 -4.31 -6.42
C SER A 299 21.43 -5.08 -6.05
N ALA A 300 21.93 -4.92 -4.81
CA ALA A 300 23.12 -5.61 -4.32
C ALA A 300 22.96 -7.14 -4.45
N ARG A 301 21.85 -7.70 -3.96
CA ARG A 301 21.60 -9.15 -4.05
C ARG A 301 21.40 -9.65 -5.49
N ARG A 302 20.85 -8.82 -6.38
CA ARG A 302 20.76 -9.13 -7.81
C ARG A 302 22.17 -9.21 -8.43
N SER A 303 23.06 -8.27 -8.11
CA SER A 303 24.45 -8.27 -8.59
C SER A 303 25.29 -9.41 -8.02
N GLU A 304 25.15 -9.73 -6.73
CA GLU A 304 25.78 -10.92 -6.12
C GLU A 304 25.35 -12.21 -6.85
N TYR A 305 24.07 -12.35 -7.18
CA TYR A 305 23.54 -13.49 -7.93
C TYR A 305 24.09 -13.55 -9.37
N MET A 306 24.11 -12.43 -10.09
CA MET A 306 24.63 -12.37 -11.46
C MET A 306 26.14 -12.66 -11.51
N GLN A 307 26.91 -12.13 -10.55
CA GLN A 307 28.33 -12.46 -10.40
C GLN A 307 28.52 -13.96 -10.16
N ASN A 308 27.72 -14.56 -9.26
CA ASN A 308 27.79 -16.00 -9.01
C ASN A 308 27.37 -16.84 -10.22
N GLU A 309 26.30 -16.52 -10.97
CA GLU A 309 25.96 -17.26 -12.21
C GLU A 309 27.08 -17.11 -13.26
N SER A 310 27.71 -15.93 -13.40
CA SER A 310 28.80 -15.72 -14.36
C SER A 310 30.09 -16.51 -14.07
N ILE A 311 30.27 -17.03 -12.85
CA ILE A 311 31.39 -17.90 -12.47
C ILE A 311 31.18 -19.36 -12.89
N PHE A 312 29.96 -19.74 -13.30
CA PHE A 312 29.59 -21.12 -13.68
C PHE A 312 29.18 -21.27 -15.16
N LEU A 313 29.51 -20.29 -16.01
CA LEU A 313 29.29 -20.35 -17.46
C LEU A 313 30.65 -20.42 -18.17
N ASP A 314 30.89 -21.50 -18.92
CA ASP A 314 32.00 -21.61 -19.85
C ASP A 314 31.79 -20.67 -21.07
N ASP A 315 32.88 -20.27 -21.75
CA ASP A 315 32.94 -19.19 -22.77
C ASP A 315 32.04 -19.36 -24.04
N ASP A 316 31.33 -20.48 -24.20
CA ASP A 316 30.58 -20.83 -25.42
C ASP A 316 29.16 -20.19 -25.51
N PHE A 317 29.02 -18.85 -25.38
CA PHE A 317 27.70 -18.20 -25.49
C PHE A 317 27.60 -16.90 -26.32
N ASP A 318 27.31 -17.07 -27.62
CA ASP A 318 26.63 -16.15 -28.56
C ASP A 318 26.99 -14.64 -28.46
N GLU A 319 28.05 -14.25 -29.17
CA GLU A 319 28.58 -12.88 -29.31
C GLU A 319 27.63 -11.93 -30.10
N GLY A 320 26.43 -11.69 -29.58
CA GLY A 320 25.41 -10.89 -30.28
C GLY A 320 24.24 -10.35 -29.46
N ALA A 321 24.05 -10.79 -28.21
CA ALA A 321 22.88 -10.42 -27.40
C ALA A 321 23.25 -9.95 -25.98
N VAL A 322 23.77 -8.71 -25.86
CA VAL A 322 23.93 -8.05 -24.57
C VAL A 322 22.57 -7.93 -23.88
N PRO A 323 22.36 -8.51 -22.68
CA PRO A 323 21.10 -8.37 -21.95
C PRO A 323 20.80 -6.90 -21.64
N LEU A 324 19.56 -6.46 -21.88
CA LEU A 324 19.08 -5.17 -21.38
C LEU A 324 18.78 -5.28 -19.88
N GLU A 325 19.85 -5.34 -19.07
CA GLU A 325 19.77 -5.40 -17.62
C GLU A 325 19.02 -4.20 -17.03
N TYR A 326 18.27 -4.45 -15.96
CA TYR A 326 17.59 -3.38 -15.24
C TYR A 326 18.63 -2.55 -14.46
N PRO A 327 18.73 -1.23 -14.69
CA PRO A 327 19.86 -0.43 -14.19
C PRO A 327 19.85 -0.33 -12.67
N MET A 328 21.01 -0.51 -12.03
CA MET A 328 21.14 -0.42 -10.57
C MET A 328 20.78 0.98 -10.03
N VAL A 329 21.24 2.02 -10.72
CA VAL A 329 20.97 3.42 -10.35
C VAL A 329 19.87 3.98 -11.25
N ALA A 330 18.95 4.76 -10.67
CA ALA A 330 17.85 5.40 -11.39
C ALA A 330 18.37 6.27 -12.56
N PRO A 331 18.04 5.94 -13.83
CA PRO A 331 18.61 6.66 -14.98
C PRO A 331 18.16 8.13 -15.07
N ILE A 332 18.96 8.96 -15.72
CA ILE A 332 18.61 10.37 -15.98
C ILE A 332 17.28 10.45 -16.77
N PRO A 333 16.33 11.33 -16.39
CA PRO A 333 15.08 11.49 -17.13
C PRO A 333 15.29 11.93 -18.58
N ALA A 334 14.83 11.10 -19.52
CA ALA A 334 14.86 11.33 -20.95
C ALA A 334 13.50 10.94 -21.59
N PRO A 335 13.12 11.53 -22.75
CA PRO A 335 11.93 11.11 -23.49
C PRO A 335 12.00 9.62 -23.87
N PRO A 336 10.90 8.85 -23.80
CA PRO A 336 10.90 7.46 -24.22
C PRO A 336 11.26 7.31 -25.71
N ALA A 337 12.31 6.53 -25.98
CA ALA A 337 12.77 6.25 -27.35
C ALA A 337 11.83 5.34 -28.17
N VAL A 338 10.83 4.73 -27.52
CA VAL A 338 9.75 3.98 -28.17
C VAL A 338 8.39 4.37 -27.58
N SER A 339 7.39 4.46 -28.47
CA SER A 339 5.99 4.73 -28.14
C SER A 339 5.34 3.55 -27.42
N LYS A 340 4.17 3.79 -26.82
CA LYS A 340 3.44 2.77 -26.06
C LYS A 340 3.06 1.54 -26.90
N PHE A 341 2.66 1.73 -28.15
CA PHE A 341 2.18 0.68 -29.06
C PHE A 341 3.29 -0.22 -29.62
N GLN A 342 4.56 0.15 -29.43
CA GLN A 342 5.71 -0.69 -29.79
C GLN A 342 6.11 -1.65 -28.66
N ILE A 343 5.60 -1.43 -27.44
CA ILE A 343 5.92 -2.19 -26.23
C ILE A 343 4.98 -3.39 -26.09
N TYR A 344 3.69 -3.16 -26.36
CA TYR A 344 2.63 -4.15 -26.34
C TYR A 344 1.57 -3.73 -27.36
N THR A 345 0.85 -4.69 -27.94
CA THR A 345 -0.13 -4.45 -29.03
C THR A 345 -1.52 -4.19 -28.45
N ASP A 346 -2.00 -5.08 -27.58
CA ASP A 346 -3.33 -5.03 -26.98
C ASP A 346 -3.27 -5.14 -25.45
N PRO A 347 -4.07 -4.37 -24.68
CA PRO A 347 -4.15 -4.50 -23.22
C PRO A 347 -4.47 -5.91 -22.67
N ILE A 348 -5.01 -6.83 -23.49
CA ILE A 348 -5.31 -8.24 -23.14
C ILE A 348 -4.05 -9.09 -22.92
N GLU A 349 -2.89 -8.70 -23.46
CA GLU A 349 -1.59 -9.39 -23.26
C GLU A 349 -1.22 -9.54 -21.76
N PHE A 350 -1.87 -8.77 -20.89
CA PHE A 350 -1.66 -8.74 -19.45
C PHE A 350 -2.85 -9.30 -18.64
N GLU A 351 -3.82 -9.98 -19.27
CA GLU A 351 -4.99 -10.53 -18.56
C GLU A 351 -4.58 -11.45 -17.40
N ASP A 352 -3.54 -12.28 -17.60
CA ASP A 352 -3.01 -13.18 -16.59
C ASP A 352 -2.46 -12.44 -15.35
N VAL A 353 -1.73 -11.34 -15.54
CA VAL A 353 -1.17 -10.57 -14.43
C VAL A 353 -2.21 -9.63 -13.79
N ASP A 354 -3.16 -9.11 -14.56
CA ASP A 354 -4.33 -8.42 -14.02
C ASP A 354 -5.20 -9.37 -13.17
N ARG A 355 -5.34 -10.64 -13.56
CA ARG A 355 -6.06 -11.68 -12.81
C ARG A 355 -5.35 -12.06 -11.52
N ILE A 356 -4.01 -12.13 -11.51
CA ILE A 356 -3.21 -12.26 -10.28
C ILE A 356 -3.47 -11.06 -9.35
N ALA A 357 -3.39 -9.83 -9.86
CA ALA A 357 -3.64 -8.62 -9.07
C ALA A 357 -5.05 -8.58 -8.46
N ILE A 358 -6.08 -9.02 -9.20
CA ILE A 358 -7.46 -9.15 -8.71
C ILE A 358 -7.58 -10.22 -7.63
N SER A 359 -6.96 -11.39 -7.80
CA SER A 359 -6.99 -12.47 -6.80
C SER A 359 -6.31 -12.03 -5.50
N VAL A 360 -5.11 -11.46 -5.59
CA VAL A 360 -4.36 -10.92 -4.44
C VAL A 360 -5.13 -9.76 -3.79
N ALA A 361 -5.91 -8.98 -4.54
CA ALA A 361 -6.75 -7.93 -3.98
C ALA A 361 -7.95 -8.44 -3.14
N GLN A 362 -8.27 -9.73 -3.15
CA GLN A 362 -9.28 -10.35 -2.27
C GLN A 362 -8.73 -10.79 -0.90
N GLU A 363 -7.40 -10.91 -0.77
CA GLU A 363 -6.72 -11.25 0.48
C GLU A 363 -6.28 -10.00 1.28
N ASP A 364 -6.04 -10.20 2.59
CA ASP A 364 -5.48 -9.20 3.51
C ASP A 364 -3.97 -9.44 3.74
N GLN A 365 -3.14 -8.71 3.00
CA GLN A 365 -1.68 -8.80 3.14
C GLN A 365 -1.17 -8.06 4.38
N LYS A 366 -0.35 -8.75 5.17
CA LYS A 366 0.20 -8.26 6.45
C LYS A 366 1.50 -7.46 6.32
N THR A 367 2.19 -7.59 5.19
CA THR A 367 3.50 -6.97 4.90
C THR A 367 3.55 -6.52 3.44
N PHE A 368 4.43 -5.57 3.14
CA PHE A 368 4.77 -5.18 1.77
C PHE A 368 5.60 -6.25 1.06
N THR A 369 6.48 -6.96 1.78
CA THR A 369 7.26 -8.09 1.26
C THR A 369 6.36 -9.22 0.75
N ASP A 370 5.37 -9.66 1.53
CA ASP A 370 4.48 -10.74 1.11
C ASP A 370 3.55 -10.30 -0.01
N LEU A 371 2.97 -9.09 0.08
CA LEU A 371 2.15 -8.51 -0.99
C LEU A 371 2.90 -8.45 -2.32
N VAL A 372 4.09 -7.84 -2.33
CA VAL A 372 4.82 -7.66 -3.58
C VAL A 372 5.29 -9.01 -4.13
N ARG A 373 5.75 -9.96 -3.30
CA ARG A 373 6.09 -11.31 -3.79
C ARG A 373 4.88 -12.08 -4.33
N GLN A 374 3.68 -11.93 -3.73
CA GLN A 374 2.43 -12.48 -4.28
C GLN A 374 2.10 -11.88 -5.65
N LEU A 375 2.26 -10.56 -5.84
CA LEU A 375 2.00 -9.88 -7.11
C LEU A 375 3.05 -10.22 -8.18
N VAL A 376 4.34 -10.01 -7.89
CA VAL A 376 5.41 -10.02 -8.91
C VAL A 376 6.10 -11.37 -9.12
N GLY A 377 5.85 -12.37 -8.26
CA GLY A 377 6.54 -13.68 -8.33
C GLY A 377 6.30 -14.49 -9.61
N ARG A 378 5.31 -14.10 -10.43
CA ARG A 378 5.04 -14.68 -11.77
C ARG A 378 5.27 -13.71 -12.93
N CYS A 379 5.68 -12.46 -12.66
CA CYS A 379 6.00 -11.48 -13.69
C CYS A 379 7.38 -11.76 -14.29
N THR A 380 7.48 -11.73 -15.61
CA THR A 380 8.71 -11.94 -16.39
C THR A 380 9.35 -10.64 -16.86
N THR A 381 8.58 -9.54 -16.92
CA THR A 381 9.01 -8.22 -17.39
C THR A 381 8.73 -7.10 -16.36
N ASP A 382 9.49 -6.00 -16.44
CA ASP A 382 9.30 -4.83 -15.57
C ASP A 382 7.94 -4.13 -15.78
N ILE A 383 7.37 -4.22 -17.00
CA ILE A 383 6.02 -3.75 -17.34
C ILE A 383 4.96 -4.57 -16.61
N GLU A 384 5.07 -5.90 -16.63
CA GLU A 384 4.15 -6.79 -15.90
C GLU A 384 4.20 -6.47 -14.40
N LYS A 385 5.40 -6.34 -13.82
CA LYS A 385 5.56 -5.93 -12.41
C LYS A 385 4.81 -4.61 -12.13
N ALA A 386 5.06 -3.57 -12.93
CA ALA A 386 4.44 -2.26 -12.77
C ALA A 386 2.91 -2.29 -12.99
N ARG A 387 2.41 -3.04 -13.97
CA ARG A 387 0.96 -3.19 -14.23
C ARG A 387 0.27 -3.98 -13.13
N THR A 388 0.86 -5.05 -12.62
CA THR A 388 0.28 -5.86 -11.54
C THR A 388 0.10 -5.02 -10.27
N ILE A 389 1.11 -4.23 -9.92
CA ILE A 389 1.06 -3.26 -8.80
C ILE A 389 -0.03 -2.20 -9.05
N PHE A 390 -0.06 -1.59 -10.24
CA PHE A 390 -1.09 -0.61 -10.62
C PHE A 390 -2.50 -1.22 -10.56
N ARG A 391 -2.68 -2.46 -11.03
CA ARG A 391 -3.97 -3.13 -11.06
C ARG A 391 -4.46 -3.46 -9.66
N TRP A 392 -3.58 -3.92 -8.76
CA TRP A 392 -3.93 -4.19 -7.36
C TRP A 392 -4.42 -2.90 -6.66
N ILE A 393 -3.72 -1.78 -6.82
CA ILE A 393 -4.16 -0.48 -6.26
C ILE A 393 -5.52 -0.07 -6.84
N THR A 394 -5.72 -0.20 -8.16
CA THR A 394 -6.90 0.33 -8.85
C THR A 394 -8.16 -0.56 -8.75
N VAL A 395 -8.02 -1.78 -8.24
CA VAL A 395 -9.14 -2.69 -7.91
C VAL A 395 -9.68 -2.45 -6.48
N LYS A 396 -8.86 -1.92 -5.56
CA LYS A 396 -9.27 -1.66 -4.15
C LYS A 396 -10.17 -0.41 -4.06
N ASN A 397 -11.49 -0.61 -4.13
CA ASN A 397 -12.49 0.46 -4.07
C ASN A 397 -12.61 1.10 -2.67
N LEU A 398 -11.80 2.12 -2.38
CA LEU A 398 -11.80 2.81 -1.08
C LEU A 398 -13.16 3.38 -0.64
N ASN A 399 -14.08 3.66 -1.56
CA ASN A 399 -15.42 4.16 -1.20
C ASN A 399 -16.26 3.04 -0.57
N ALA A 400 -16.19 1.81 -1.11
CA ALA A 400 -16.91 0.64 -0.63
C ALA A 400 -16.20 -0.11 0.50
N MET A 401 -14.86 -0.03 0.59
CA MET A 401 -14.10 -0.69 1.65
C MET A 401 -14.33 -0.01 3.01
N HIS A 402 -14.77 -0.80 3.99
CA HIS A 402 -14.71 -0.44 5.40
C HIS A 402 -13.34 -0.84 5.95
N PHE A 403 -12.81 -0.04 6.88
CA PHE A 403 -11.56 -0.31 7.58
C PHE A 403 -11.86 -0.25 9.08
N ASP A 404 -11.51 -1.29 9.82
CA ASP A 404 -11.67 -1.29 11.27
C ASP A 404 -10.80 -0.23 11.92
N ASP A 405 -11.24 0.31 13.06
CA ASP A 405 -10.45 1.32 13.76
C ASP A 405 -9.12 0.78 14.29
N ASP A 406 -9.09 -0.53 14.59
CA ASP A 406 -7.89 -1.27 14.99
C ASP A 406 -6.97 -1.68 13.83
N LEU A 407 -7.28 -1.28 12.58
CA LEU A 407 -6.44 -1.55 11.43
C LEU A 407 -5.12 -0.77 11.49
N ARG A 408 -4.01 -1.53 11.57
CA ARG A 408 -2.64 -1.01 11.72
C ARG A 408 -2.18 -0.21 10.49
N GLY A 409 -1.67 0.99 10.73
CA GLY A 409 -1.18 1.90 9.68
C GLY A 409 0.06 1.41 8.90
N ASP A 410 0.86 0.51 9.49
CA ASP A 410 2.08 -0.08 8.91
C ASP A 410 1.81 -1.08 7.77
N THR A 411 0.56 -1.46 7.54
CA THR A 411 0.19 -2.48 6.55
C THR A 411 -0.19 -1.88 5.19
N PRO A 412 -0.21 -2.67 4.11
CA PRO A 412 -0.81 -2.24 2.83
C PRO A 412 -2.26 -1.77 2.96
N MET A 413 -3.06 -2.41 3.82
CA MET A 413 -4.43 -1.95 4.13
C MET A 413 -4.42 -0.66 4.97
N GLY A 414 -3.44 -0.48 5.85
CA GLY A 414 -3.19 0.73 6.61
C GLY A 414 -2.91 1.96 5.73
N LEU A 415 -2.08 1.81 4.69
CA LEU A 415 -1.88 2.86 3.68
C LEU A 415 -3.18 3.14 2.89
N LEU A 416 -3.96 2.12 2.54
CA LEU A 416 -5.26 2.32 1.86
C LEU A 416 -6.29 3.04 2.77
N ARG A 417 -6.32 2.74 4.07
CA ARG A 417 -7.06 3.51 5.10
C ARG A 417 -6.55 4.96 5.15
N GLY A 418 -5.23 5.15 5.17
CA GLY A 418 -4.60 6.47 5.14
C GLY A 418 -4.95 7.29 3.89
N ILE A 419 -5.07 6.66 2.72
CA ILE A 419 -5.52 7.32 1.48
C ILE A 419 -7.00 7.71 1.59
N LYS A 420 -7.86 6.85 2.15
CA LYS A 420 -9.30 7.13 2.36
C LYS A 420 -9.54 8.34 3.29
N TYR A 421 -8.72 8.49 4.33
CA TYR A 421 -8.82 9.61 5.28
C TYR A 421 -7.86 10.78 4.98
N GLY A 422 -7.09 10.72 3.89
CA GLY A 422 -6.20 11.79 3.46
C GLY A 422 -4.99 12.03 4.37
N THR A 423 -4.48 11.03 5.08
CA THR A 423 -3.11 11.09 5.63
C THR A 423 -2.08 10.69 4.56
N GLU A 424 -2.43 9.73 3.71
CA GLU A 424 -1.54 9.12 2.70
C GLU A 424 -1.98 9.41 1.26
N SER A 425 -1.19 8.95 0.28
CA SER A 425 -1.51 9.12 -1.14
C SER A 425 -1.21 7.89 -2.01
N TYR A 426 -2.00 7.73 -3.07
CA TYR A 426 -1.81 6.69 -4.09
C TYR A 426 -0.40 6.70 -4.71
N HIS A 427 0.23 7.88 -4.84
CA HIS A 427 1.55 7.99 -5.47
C HIS A 427 2.71 7.61 -4.52
N VAL A 428 2.53 7.80 -3.21
CA VAL A 428 3.44 7.28 -2.17
C VAL A 428 3.32 5.75 -2.10
N LEU A 429 2.09 5.23 -2.03
CA LEU A 429 1.83 3.78 -2.05
C LEU A 429 2.40 3.09 -3.29
N PHE A 430 2.17 3.64 -4.50
CA PHE A 430 2.72 3.07 -5.72
C PHE A 430 4.26 3.09 -5.73
N LYS A 431 4.90 4.18 -5.26
CA LYS A 431 6.37 4.21 -5.11
C LYS A 431 6.88 3.14 -4.15
N ARG A 432 6.24 2.97 -2.97
CA ARG A 432 6.63 1.94 -1.99
C ARG A 432 6.49 0.52 -2.57
N LEU A 433 5.42 0.22 -3.31
CA LEU A 433 5.26 -1.10 -3.94
C LEU A 433 6.27 -1.32 -5.08
N CYS A 434 6.61 -0.28 -5.86
CA CYS A 434 7.66 -0.35 -6.88
C CYS A 434 9.05 -0.62 -6.28
N SER A 435 9.43 0.04 -5.17
CA SER A 435 10.75 -0.18 -4.57
C SER A 435 10.91 -1.60 -4.03
N TYR A 436 9.89 -2.16 -3.38
CA TYR A 436 9.86 -3.58 -2.98
C TYR A 436 9.89 -4.58 -4.15
N ALA A 437 9.52 -4.14 -5.37
CA ALA A 437 9.56 -4.93 -6.60
C ALA A 437 10.88 -4.78 -7.40
N GLY A 438 11.82 -3.97 -6.90
CA GLY A 438 13.08 -3.68 -7.58
C GLY A 438 12.98 -2.67 -8.72
N LEU A 439 11.91 -1.85 -8.76
CA LEU A 439 11.63 -0.86 -9.81
C LEU A 439 11.89 0.57 -9.34
N HIS A 440 12.65 1.33 -10.12
CA HIS A 440 12.87 2.76 -9.91
C HIS A 440 11.58 3.54 -10.14
N CYS A 441 11.08 4.21 -9.09
CA CYS A 441 9.87 5.02 -9.15
C CYS A 441 10.06 6.36 -8.42
N VAL A 442 9.63 7.45 -9.05
CA VAL A 442 9.72 8.82 -8.54
C VAL A 442 8.34 9.47 -8.48
N VAL A 443 8.10 10.28 -7.45
CA VAL A 443 6.89 11.10 -7.32
C VAL A 443 7.14 12.47 -7.92
N ILE A 444 6.42 12.80 -8.98
CA ILE A 444 6.48 14.10 -9.65
C ILE A 444 5.38 14.99 -9.07
N LYS A 445 5.78 16.14 -8.51
CA LYS A 445 4.89 17.18 -7.98
C LYS A 445 4.82 18.31 -9.00
N GLY A 446 3.62 18.71 -9.42
CA GLY A 446 3.47 19.68 -10.51
C GLY A 446 2.02 20.15 -10.71
N TYR A 447 1.71 20.58 -11.91
CA TYR A 447 0.38 21.08 -12.29
C TYR A 447 -0.27 20.17 -13.34
N SER A 448 -1.58 19.97 -13.25
CA SER A 448 -2.33 19.12 -14.19
C SER A 448 -3.68 19.70 -14.55
N LYS A 449 -4.15 19.44 -15.78
CA LYS A 449 -5.51 19.76 -16.25
C LYS A 449 -6.50 18.75 -15.63
N SER A 450 -6.84 18.96 -14.36
CA SER A 450 -7.74 18.10 -13.58
C SER A 450 -9.21 18.37 -13.90
N ALA A 451 -10.12 17.64 -13.22
CA ALA A 451 -11.52 18.05 -13.14
C ALA A 451 -11.61 19.53 -12.70
N GLY A 452 -12.55 20.27 -13.30
CA GLY A 452 -12.71 21.72 -13.11
C GLY A 452 -11.75 22.61 -13.90
N TYR A 453 -10.78 22.06 -14.66
CA TYR A 453 -9.98 22.84 -15.60
C TYR A 453 -10.82 23.26 -16.82
N GLN A 454 -10.78 24.54 -17.19
CA GLN A 454 -11.39 25.06 -18.41
C GLN A 454 -10.29 25.46 -19.41
N PRO A 455 -10.46 25.19 -20.72
CA PRO A 455 -9.52 25.65 -21.75
C PRO A 455 -9.23 27.15 -21.66
N GLY A 456 -7.97 27.54 -21.81
CA GLY A 456 -7.52 28.93 -21.69
C GLY A 456 -7.17 29.40 -20.27
N VAL A 457 -7.61 28.69 -19.21
CA VAL A 457 -7.24 29.03 -17.82
C VAL A 457 -5.76 28.79 -17.58
N LYS A 458 -5.07 29.82 -17.08
CA LYS A 458 -3.66 29.76 -16.65
C LYS A 458 -3.57 29.23 -15.20
N PHE A 459 -2.51 28.48 -14.90
CA PHE A 459 -2.22 28.04 -13.53
C PHE A 459 -1.65 29.22 -12.71
N GLN A 460 -2.53 29.98 -12.04
CA GLN A 460 -2.18 31.15 -11.23
C GLN A 460 -2.05 30.86 -9.73
N ASP A 461 -2.80 29.86 -9.24
CA ASP A 461 -2.91 29.52 -7.82
C ASP A 461 -2.44 28.08 -7.55
N SER A 462 -2.73 27.53 -6.35
CA SER A 462 -2.43 26.14 -6.01
C SER A 462 -3.53 25.14 -6.41
N ARG A 463 -4.63 25.57 -7.05
CA ARG A 463 -5.85 24.77 -7.31
C ARG A 463 -5.61 23.55 -8.19
N PHE A 464 -4.71 23.70 -9.16
CA PHE A 464 -4.37 22.67 -10.15
C PHE A 464 -3.07 21.92 -9.81
N ARG A 465 -2.53 22.11 -8.59
CA ARG A 465 -1.40 21.30 -8.10
C ARG A 465 -1.85 19.85 -7.94
N ASN A 466 -1.03 18.93 -8.43
CA ASN A 466 -1.27 17.50 -8.40
C ASN A 466 0.07 16.76 -8.27
N SER A 467 0.02 15.44 -8.11
CA SER A 467 1.21 14.60 -8.15
C SER A 467 0.90 13.24 -8.81
N TRP A 468 1.89 12.72 -9.52
CA TRP A 468 1.83 11.47 -10.27
C TRP A 468 3.18 10.76 -10.15
N ASN A 469 3.25 9.53 -10.63
CA ASN A 469 4.50 8.77 -10.65
C ASN A 469 5.14 8.82 -12.04
N ALA A 470 6.46 8.71 -12.08
CA ALA A 470 7.13 8.08 -13.21
C ALA A 470 7.82 6.81 -12.70
N VAL A 471 7.73 5.73 -13.48
CA VAL A 471 8.43 4.46 -13.22
C VAL A 471 9.35 4.17 -14.40
N TYR A 472 10.55 3.67 -14.14
CA TYR A 472 11.45 3.19 -15.19
C TYR A 472 11.08 1.74 -15.52
N VAL A 473 10.61 1.52 -16.74
CA VAL A 473 10.27 0.21 -17.32
C VAL A 473 10.67 0.22 -18.80
N ALA A 474 10.84 -0.90 -19.49
CA ALA A 474 11.06 -0.94 -20.96
C ALA A 474 11.98 0.18 -21.50
N GLY A 475 13.17 0.28 -20.91
CA GLY A 475 14.24 1.22 -21.27
C GLY A 475 13.97 2.72 -21.02
N ALA A 476 12.84 3.12 -20.43
CA ALA A 476 12.49 4.53 -20.28
C ALA A 476 11.54 4.85 -19.11
N TRP A 477 11.63 6.08 -18.61
CA TRP A 477 10.68 6.65 -17.67
C TRP A 477 9.30 6.82 -18.30
N ARG A 478 8.26 6.21 -17.73
CA ARG A 478 6.86 6.35 -18.17
C ARG A 478 5.96 6.77 -17.02
N PHE A 479 5.01 7.65 -17.32
CA PHE A 479 4.10 8.20 -16.31
C PHE A 479 3.02 7.18 -15.91
N VAL A 480 2.77 7.09 -14.61
CA VAL A 480 1.69 6.29 -14.00
C VAL A 480 0.90 7.19 -13.06
N GLN A 481 -0.42 7.08 -13.06
CA GLN A 481 -1.30 7.93 -12.26
C GLN A 481 -2.42 7.11 -11.61
N CYS A 482 -2.07 6.43 -10.51
CA CYS A 482 -2.96 5.56 -9.75
C CYS A 482 -4.22 6.25 -9.24
N ASN A 483 -4.19 7.56 -8.93
CA ASN A 483 -5.37 8.29 -8.47
C ASN A 483 -6.48 8.31 -9.55
N TRP A 484 -6.12 8.52 -10.83
CA TRP A 484 -7.11 8.48 -11.91
C TRP A 484 -7.54 7.04 -12.26
N GLY A 485 -6.65 6.06 -12.09
CA GLY A 485 -7.01 4.65 -12.30
C GLY A 485 -7.94 4.07 -11.22
N ALA A 486 -7.80 4.50 -9.96
CA ALA A 486 -8.59 4.04 -8.82
C ALA A 486 -9.93 4.79 -8.68
N ARG A 487 -10.11 5.91 -9.41
CA ARG A 487 -11.40 6.59 -9.50
C ARG A 487 -12.33 5.82 -10.43
N HIS A 488 -13.13 4.94 -9.84
CA HIS A 488 -14.36 4.47 -10.49
C HIS A 488 -15.19 5.68 -10.92
N LEU A 489 -15.55 5.71 -12.21
CA LEU A 489 -16.46 6.72 -12.74
C LEU A 489 -17.87 6.45 -12.20
N VAL A 490 -18.19 7.02 -11.04
CA VAL A 490 -19.58 7.24 -10.64
C VAL A 490 -20.22 8.03 -11.78
N ASN A 491 -21.24 7.45 -12.41
CA ASN A 491 -21.75 7.90 -13.71
C ASN A 491 -22.02 9.40 -13.73
N ALA A 492 -21.55 10.11 -14.76
CA ALA A 492 -21.86 11.52 -15.00
C ALA A 492 -23.33 11.76 -15.46
N LYS A 493 -24.26 10.92 -14.99
CA LYS A 493 -25.71 11.09 -15.12
C LYS A 493 -26.24 11.89 -13.93
N GLU A 494 -25.84 13.16 -13.89
CA GLU A 494 -26.65 14.32 -13.51
C GLU A 494 -25.71 15.54 -13.45
N ALA A 495 -25.63 16.27 -14.58
CA ALA A 495 -25.06 17.61 -14.56
C ALA A 495 -25.95 18.47 -13.62
N PRO A 496 -25.39 19.15 -12.60
CA PRO A 496 -26.19 19.89 -11.65
C PRO A 496 -27.04 20.94 -12.38
N LYS A 497 -28.38 20.79 -12.31
CA LYS A 497 -29.31 21.86 -12.72
C LYS A 497 -28.92 23.11 -11.94
N THR A 498 -28.86 24.25 -12.64
CA THR A 498 -28.32 25.51 -12.10
C THR A 498 -29.14 26.05 -10.93
N GLY A 499 -28.80 25.56 -9.73
CA GLY A 499 -29.39 25.91 -8.44
C GLY A 499 -28.33 26.40 -7.46
N ARG A 500 -28.69 27.32 -6.58
CA ARG A 500 -27.72 28.08 -5.76
C ARG A 500 -27.07 27.23 -4.66
N GLY A 501 -25.75 27.12 -4.75
CA GLY A 501 -24.84 27.23 -3.60
C GLY A 501 -24.91 26.17 -2.49
N LYS A 502 -24.12 25.10 -2.64
CA LYS A 502 -23.39 24.47 -1.53
C LYS A 502 -21.93 24.29 -1.93
N ASN A 503 -21.00 24.52 -0.99
CA ASN A 503 -19.58 24.30 -1.21
C ASN A 503 -19.29 22.81 -1.16
N ASP A 504 -19.04 22.20 -2.33
CA ASP A 504 -18.71 20.79 -2.43
C ASP A 504 -17.23 20.55 -2.06
N SER A 505 -16.99 20.30 -0.78
CA SER A 505 -15.66 20.21 -0.16
C SER A 505 -15.08 18.78 -0.25
N LEU A 506 -14.87 18.28 -1.46
CA LEU A 506 -14.15 17.03 -1.72
C LEU A 506 -12.66 17.32 -2.01
N ARG A 507 -11.76 16.90 -1.11
CA ARG A 507 -10.33 17.24 -1.11
C ARG A 507 -9.47 16.12 -0.53
#